data_AF-A0A8T6IGS0-F1
#
_entry.id   AF-A0A8T6IGS0-F1
#
_cell.length_a   1.000
_cell.length_b   1.000
_cell.length_c   1.000
_cell.angle_alpha   90.00
_cell.angle_beta   90.00
_cell.angle_gamma   90.00
#
_symmetry.space_group_name_H-M   'P 1'
#
loop_
_entity.id
_entity.type
_entity.pdbx_description
1 polymer ?
#
loop_
_entity_poly.entity_id
_entity_poly.type
_entity_poly.pdbx_seq_one_letter_code
_entity_poly.pdbx_strand_id
1 'polypeptide(L)'
;MCCAARRWRASVSSIHRTVWRPGRAPWLLGAPGSWGWSRWAVWALPAALGTASVSLEAWAGAASLARPTHASTIVLDEARHRAWTVNPDHDTVAAIDTERLIRLFEANVGDQPRTLALGKDGGVWVVNQGDATLSVLDSSGRLLRTVPLPYASRPFGIAFSPAGDFVYVTLQATGRLLRLDPASGAVAGAVDVGPTPRGIAITADGQRLLVTRYISPRDRGEVVEVDAGTFEVVRRFALAFDPGPDSPVSGRGVPNHLTSITIAPSGERAWIPSKKDNTARGLLRTGEILTFETTTRTIVSQIDLAANREVLSARRDLDNRAMAVAVAFDAAGRHAFVAVQGGNAVEVLDVETGGLVRSIPDTGLAPQGVVVDGSGRLFVQNYLTRDVAVYDVSSPRSGTPRLGSVRTAAREVLAPQALLGKQIFFNAADPRMSRDGYVSCAGCHLEGGSDGRVWDYSGRGANGGGFRNTIALVGRGGLNHGPLHWRADMDEIQDFE
;
A
#
# COMPACT_ATOMS: atom_id res chain seq x y z
N MET A 1 2.06 3.98 26.30
CA MET A 1 3.50 3.68 26.51
C MET A 1 3.84 2.31 25.94
N CYS A 2 4.61 2.26 24.85
CA CYS A 2 5.47 1.12 24.51
C CYS A 2 6.92 1.33 25.00
N CYS A 3 7.17 2.38 25.79
CA CYS A 3 8.46 2.62 26.46
C CYS A 3 8.30 2.46 27.97
N ALA A 4 8.38 1.22 28.45
CA ALA A 4 8.74 0.93 29.84
C ALA A 4 9.27 -0.51 29.91
N ALA A 5 10.59 -0.66 29.83
CA ALA A 5 11.26 -1.93 30.07
C ALA A 5 10.97 -2.41 31.49
N ARG A 6 10.41 -3.61 31.65
CA ARG A 6 10.45 -4.36 32.92
C ARG A 6 11.15 -5.69 32.74
N ARG A 7 12.04 -5.96 33.70
CA ARG A 7 12.98 -7.08 33.79
C ARG A 7 12.24 -8.41 33.91
N TRP A 8 12.73 -9.43 33.19
CA TRP A 8 12.30 -10.81 33.30
C TRP A 8 13.03 -11.54 34.45
N ARG A 9 12.28 -12.32 35.23
CA ARG A 9 12.76 -13.54 35.90
C ARG A 9 12.00 -14.71 35.29
N ALA A 10 12.74 -15.71 34.84
CA ALA A 10 12.22 -16.94 34.26
C ALA A 10 11.75 -17.93 35.33
N SER A 11 10.69 -18.68 35.03
CA SER A 11 10.55 -20.07 35.47
C SER A 11 9.81 -20.87 34.40
N VAL A 12 10.23 -22.12 34.26
CA VAL A 12 9.93 -23.08 33.20
C VAL A 12 9.02 -24.17 33.77
N SER A 13 7.97 -24.56 33.05
CA SER A 13 7.36 -25.91 32.93
C SER A 13 6.03 -25.76 32.20
N SER A 14 5.44 -26.70 31.47
CA SER A 14 5.80 -28.00 30.88
C SER A 14 4.63 -28.32 29.93
N ILE A 15 4.91 -28.77 28.71
CA ILE A 15 3.90 -29.10 27.70
C ILE A 15 3.44 -30.54 27.89
N HIS A 16 2.12 -30.76 28.06
CA HIS A 16 1.49 -32.07 27.87
C HIS A 16 1.13 -32.27 26.38
N ARG A 17 1.63 -33.36 25.80
CA ARG A 17 1.19 -33.92 24.52
C ARG A 17 -0.09 -34.74 24.73
N THR A 18 -1.05 -34.63 23.82
CA THR A 18 -2.09 -35.66 23.65
C THR A 18 -2.19 -36.06 22.18
N VAL A 19 -2.24 -37.38 22.00
CA VAL A 19 -2.21 -38.14 20.75
C VAL A 19 -3.63 -38.34 20.25
N TRP A 20 -3.87 -38.16 18.95
CA TRP A 20 -5.12 -38.58 18.28
C TRP A 20 -4.79 -39.66 17.23
N ARG A 21 -5.51 -40.78 17.27
CA ARG A 21 -5.43 -41.91 16.32
C ARG A 21 -6.51 -41.75 15.23
N PRO A 22 -6.28 -42.20 13.98
CA PRO A 22 -7.33 -42.24 12.96
C PRO A 22 -8.04 -43.60 12.90
N GLY A 23 -9.37 -43.57 12.77
CA GLY A 23 -10.23 -44.72 12.48
C GLY A 23 -10.77 -44.67 11.04
N ARG A 24 -10.90 -45.85 10.43
CA ARG A 24 -11.10 -46.15 9.00
C ARG A 24 -12.54 -46.01 8.51
N ALA A 25 -12.67 -45.84 7.18
CA ALA A 25 -13.87 -46.00 6.35
C ALA A 25 -14.35 -47.46 6.22
N PRO A 26 -15.53 -47.68 5.61
CA PRO A 26 -15.54 -48.53 4.41
C PRO A 26 -16.44 -48.06 3.25
N TRP A 27 -16.13 -48.62 2.09
CA TRP A 27 -16.73 -48.48 0.76
C TRP A 27 -17.99 -49.37 0.58
N LEU A 28 -18.87 -49.01 -0.37
CA LEU A 28 -19.69 -49.98 -1.12
C LEU A 28 -19.89 -49.51 -2.58
N LEU A 29 -19.72 -50.48 -3.49
CA LEU A 29 -19.83 -50.43 -4.95
C LEU A 29 -21.26 -50.75 -5.41
N GLY A 30 -21.64 -50.27 -6.59
CA GLY A 30 -22.79 -50.76 -7.35
C GLY A 30 -22.94 -50.09 -8.73
N ALA A 31 -22.86 -50.89 -9.79
CA ALA A 31 -23.14 -50.59 -11.21
C ALA A 31 -23.94 -51.79 -11.79
N PRO A 32 -24.38 -51.84 -13.07
CA PRO A 32 -25.00 -50.86 -13.97
C PRO A 32 -26.30 -51.42 -14.67
N GLY A 33 -26.95 -50.61 -15.51
CA GLY A 33 -27.93 -51.02 -16.55
C GLY A 33 -29.04 -49.97 -16.75
N SER A 34 -29.72 -49.77 -17.88
CA SER A 34 -29.57 -50.15 -19.29
C SER A 34 -30.71 -49.44 -20.07
N TRP A 35 -30.38 -48.78 -21.19
CA TRP A 35 -31.14 -48.60 -22.45
C TRP A 35 -32.55 -47.96 -22.50
N GLY A 36 -32.68 -46.92 -23.34
CA GLY A 36 -33.94 -46.42 -23.90
C GLY A 36 -33.70 -45.39 -25.02
N TRP A 37 -34.10 -45.71 -26.25
CA TRP A 37 -33.84 -44.96 -27.49
C TRP A 37 -34.91 -43.90 -27.76
N SER A 38 -34.56 -42.78 -28.40
CA SER A 38 -35.48 -42.00 -29.24
C SER A 38 -34.75 -41.27 -30.37
N ARG A 39 -35.42 -41.26 -31.52
CA ARG A 39 -34.92 -41.05 -32.89
C ARG A 39 -34.55 -39.60 -33.26
N TRP A 40 -33.74 -39.54 -34.33
CA TRP A 40 -33.25 -38.39 -35.07
C TRP A 40 -34.29 -37.75 -36.00
N ALA A 41 -34.15 -36.45 -36.25
CA ALA A 41 -34.54 -35.81 -37.49
C ALA A 41 -33.40 -34.89 -37.96
N VAL A 42 -32.81 -35.21 -39.12
CA VAL A 42 -31.76 -34.44 -39.80
C VAL A 42 -32.42 -33.73 -40.98
N TRP A 43 -32.27 -32.41 -41.06
CA TRP A 43 -32.49 -31.65 -42.30
C TRP A 43 -31.12 -31.36 -42.92
N ALA A 44 -30.94 -31.81 -44.16
CA ALA A 44 -29.74 -31.57 -44.95
C ALA A 44 -29.84 -30.21 -45.67
N LEU A 45 -28.77 -29.42 -45.63
CA LEU A 45 -28.50 -28.29 -46.52
C LEU A 45 -27.07 -28.43 -47.08
N PRO A 46 -26.82 -28.03 -48.34
CA PRO A 46 -25.63 -28.43 -49.07
C PRO A 46 -24.40 -27.59 -48.69
N ALA A 47 -23.26 -28.26 -48.56
CA ALA A 47 -21.97 -27.63 -48.35
C ALA A 47 -21.44 -27.01 -49.66
N ALA A 48 -21.37 -25.69 -49.71
CA ALA A 48 -20.53 -24.95 -50.66
C ALA A 48 -19.22 -24.59 -49.95
N LEU A 49 -18.12 -25.25 -50.31
CA LEU A 49 -16.78 -24.92 -49.84
C LEU A 49 -16.28 -23.68 -50.58
N GLY A 50 -16.54 -22.51 -50.02
CA GLY A 50 -15.83 -21.27 -50.35
C GLY A 50 -14.67 -21.07 -49.39
N THR A 51 -13.44 -21.18 -49.87
CA THR A 51 -12.24 -20.81 -49.10
C THR A 51 -12.19 -19.29 -48.96
N ALA A 52 -12.76 -18.75 -47.88
CA ALA A 52 -12.48 -17.38 -47.48
C ALA A 52 -11.09 -17.34 -46.83
N SER A 53 -10.08 -16.95 -47.62
CA SER A 53 -8.80 -16.50 -47.10
C SER A 53 -9.03 -15.19 -46.35
N VAL A 54 -9.08 -15.24 -45.02
CA VAL A 54 -9.01 -14.04 -44.20
C VAL A 54 -7.57 -13.55 -44.28
N SER A 55 -7.35 -12.50 -45.06
CA SER A 55 -6.08 -11.79 -45.10
C SER A 55 -5.77 -11.23 -43.70
N LEU A 56 -4.67 -11.70 -43.10
CA LEU A 56 -4.10 -11.25 -41.82
C LEU A 56 -3.45 -9.85 -41.94
N GLU A 57 -4.11 -8.92 -42.64
CA GLU A 57 -3.62 -7.56 -42.87
C GLU A 57 -4.66 -6.54 -42.43
N ALA A 58 -4.95 -6.49 -41.12
CA ALA A 58 -5.73 -5.40 -40.53
C ALA A 58 -5.61 -5.27 -39.00
N TRP A 59 -4.48 -5.58 -38.36
CA TRP A 59 -4.30 -5.33 -36.91
C TRP A 59 -2.93 -4.68 -36.56
N ALA A 60 -2.37 -3.88 -37.45
CA ALA A 60 -1.22 -3.02 -37.16
C ALA A 60 -1.65 -1.61 -36.69
N GLY A 61 -2.63 -1.54 -35.79
CA GLY A 61 -3.23 -0.28 -35.35
C GLY A 61 -4.02 -0.33 -34.04
N ALA A 62 -3.84 -1.39 -33.22
CA ALA A 62 -4.26 -1.30 -31.84
C ALA A 62 -3.23 -0.41 -31.12
N ALA A 63 -3.55 0.87 -30.95
CA ALA A 63 -2.90 1.67 -29.93
C ALA A 63 -2.86 0.81 -28.66
N SER A 64 -1.66 0.53 -28.12
CA SER A 64 -1.55 -0.20 -26.86
C SER A 64 -2.48 0.48 -25.87
N LEU A 65 -3.53 -0.22 -25.41
CA LEU A 65 -4.48 0.36 -24.46
C LEU A 65 -3.65 0.89 -23.29
N ALA A 66 -3.67 2.21 -23.12
CA ALA A 66 -2.86 2.86 -22.11
C ALA A 66 -3.27 2.30 -20.74
N ARG A 67 -2.29 1.95 -19.91
CA ARG A 67 -2.59 1.38 -18.58
C ARG A 67 -2.84 2.49 -17.56
N PRO A 68 -3.66 2.25 -16.53
CA PRO A 68 -3.74 3.17 -15.40
C PRO A 68 -2.34 3.41 -14.81
N THR A 69 -2.08 4.64 -14.37
CA THR A 69 -0.83 5.02 -13.70
C THR A 69 -1.10 5.39 -12.26
N HIS A 70 -0.06 5.34 -11.41
CA HIS A 70 -0.18 5.69 -10.00
C HIS A 70 1.18 6.09 -9.43
N ALA A 71 1.17 6.77 -8.28
CA ALA A 71 2.38 7.08 -7.54
C ALA A 71 2.94 5.84 -6.84
N SER A 72 4.26 5.64 -6.93
CA SER A 72 4.95 4.51 -6.30
C SER A 72 6.35 4.90 -5.81
N THR A 73 6.86 4.14 -4.84
CA THR A 73 8.24 4.25 -4.32
C THR A 73 9.25 3.40 -5.13
N ILE A 74 8.75 2.56 -6.05
CA ILE A 74 9.50 1.74 -6.98
C ILE A 74 8.75 1.63 -8.31
N VAL A 75 9.46 1.75 -9.44
CA VAL A 75 8.88 1.70 -10.80
C VAL A 75 9.76 0.87 -11.73
N LEU A 76 9.14 0.27 -12.75
CA LEU A 76 9.81 -0.53 -13.77
C LEU A 76 9.92 0.24 -15.08
N ASP A 77 11.13 0.32 -15.62
CA ASP A 77 11.44 0.69 -17.00
C ASP A 77 11.76 -0.59 -17.77
N GLU A 78 10.72 -1.32 -18.16
CA GLU A 78 10.85 -2.62 -18.83
C GLU A 78 11.63 -2.51 -20.15
N ALA A 79 11.49 -1.40 -20.88
CA ALA A 79 12.19 -1.16 -22.14
C ALA A 79 13.72 -1.09 -21.97
N ARG A 80 14.20 -0.73 -20.76
CA ARG A 80 15.63 -0.69 -20.43
C ARG A 80 16.06 -1.79 -19.47
N HIS A 81 15.18 -2.74 -19.16
CA HIS A 81 15.37 -3.78 -18.15
C HIS A 81 15.79 -3.23 -16.78
N ARG A 82 15.18 -2.12 -16.34
CA ARG A 82 15.54 -1.42 -15.10
C ARG A 82 14.40 -1.29 -14.12
N ALA A 83 14.73 -1.34 -12.82
CA ALA A 83 13.87 -0.87 -11.76
C ALA A 83 14.49 0.36 -11.09
N TRP A 84 13.68 1.36 -10.77
CA TRP A 84 14.10 2.55 -10.03
C TRP A 84 13.39 2.62 -8.69
N THR A 85 14.10 2.98 -7.63
CA THR A 85 13.52 3.08 -6.30
C THR A 85 14.12 4.22 -5.48
N VAL A 86 13.31 4.85 -4.63
CA VAL A 86 13.76 5.89 -3.69
C VAL A 86 14.47 5.31 -2.47
N ASN A 87 15.45 6.05 -1.93
CA ASN A 87 16.04 5.81 -0.63
C ASN A 87 15.81 7.04 0.26
N PRO A 88 14.66 7.13 0.98
CA PRO A 88 14.25 8.35 1.68
C PRO A 88 15.23 8.86 2.74
N ASP A 89 16.01 7.97 3.35
CA ASP A 89 16.98 8.35 4.40
C ASP A 89 18.34 8.79 3.85
N HIS A 90 18.59 8.52 2.56
CA HIS A 90 19.89 8.75 1.92
C HIS A 90 19.85 9.91 0.93
N ASP A 91 18.66 10.49 0.69
CA ASP A 91 18.42 11.53 -0.33
C ASP A 91 18.87 11.09 -1.72
N THR A 92 18.66 9.80 -2.03
CA THR A 92 19.05 9.19 -3.29
C THR A 92 17.92 8.38 -3.94
N VAL A 93 18.12 8.04 -5.21
CA VAL A 93 17.44 6.93 -5.88
C VAL A 93 18.46 5.90 -6.33
N ALA A 94 18.05 4.63 -6.44
CA ALA A 94 18.86 3.56 -7.01
C ALA A 94 18.24 3.03 -8.30
N ALA A 95 19.08 2.78 -9.31
CA ALA A 95 18.73 2.04 -10.51
C ALA A 95 19.25 0.61 -10.42
N ILE A 96 18.41 -0.37 -10.72
CA ILE A 96 18.69 -1.80 -10.64
C ILE A 96 18.54 -2.41 -12.02
N ASP A 97 19.51 -3.22 -12.41
CA ASP A 97 19.40 -4.12 -13.56
C ASP A 97 18.49 -5.29 -13.18
N THR A 98 17.35 -5.39 -13.85
CA THR A 98 16.34 -6.39 -13.51
C THR A 98 16.72 -7.79 -13.95
N GLU A 99 17.62 -7.96 -14.92
CA GLU A 99 18.04 -9.28 -15.39
C GLU A 99 19.17 -9.84 -14.54
N ARG A 100 20.20 -9.01 -14.32
CA ARG A 100 21.39 -9.39 -13.55
C ARG A 100 21.19 -9.28 -12.04
N LEU A 101 20.12 -8.62 -11.60
CA LEU A 101 19.84 -8.33 -10.18
C LEU A 101 21.04 -7.65 -9.49
N ILE A 102 21.53 -6.57 -10.10
CA ILE A 102 22.61 -5.75 -9.56
C ILE A 102 22.22 -4.27 -9.56
N ARG A 103 22.72 -3.51 -8.59
CA ARG A 103 22.59 -2.05 -8.62
C ARG A 103 23.50 -1.50 -9.71
N LEU A 104 22.93 -0.79 -10.66
CA LEU A 104 23.67 -0.08 -11.70
C LEU A 104 24.37 1.14 -11.12
N PHE A 105 23.63 1.98 -10.41
CA PHE A 105 24.13 3.16 -9.73
C PHE A 105 23.14 3.64 -8.66
N GLU A 106 23.61 4.57 -7.83
CA GLU A 106 22.83 5.36 -6.89
C GLU A 106 23.07 6.83 -7.23
N ALA A 107 21.99 7.61 -7.35
CA ALA A 107 22.03 9.01 -7.76
C ALA A 107 21.39 9.91 -6.69
N ASN A 108 22.04 11.04 -6.41
CA ASN A 108 21.53 12.02 -5.45
C ASN A 108 20.32 12.76 -6.02
N VAL A 109 19.36 13.04 -5.14
CA VAL A 109 18.18 13.89 -5.39
C VAL A 109 18.05 14.91 -4.24
N GLY A 110 16.87 15.51 -4.06
CA GLY A 110 16.62 16.41 -2.93
C GLY A 110 16.28 15.66 -1.64
N ASP A 111 16.09 16.40 -0.55
CA ASP A 111 15.80 15.88 0.78
C ASP A 111 14.51 15.07 0.81
N GLN A 112 14.60 13.90 1.44
CA GLN A 112 13.48 13.04 1.76
C GLN A 112 12.68 12.63 0.50
N PRO A 113 13.27 11.92 -0.46
CA PRO A 113 12.53 11.44 -1.62
C PRO A 113 11.42 10.48 -1.17
N ARG A 114 10.23 10.59 -1.78
CA ARG A 114 9.04 9.80 -1.38
C ARG A 114 8.50 8.89 -2.47
N THR A 115 8.17 9.43 -3.63
CA THR A 115 7.69 8.64 -4.77
C THR A 115 8.41 9.08 -6.04
N LEU A 116 8.38 8.23 -7.05
CA LEU A 116 8.91 8.53 -8.37
C LEU A 116 7.98 8.04 -9.47
N ALA A 117 8.10 8.65 -10.65
CA ALA A 117 7.40 8.23 -11.85
C ALA A 117 8.32 8.33 -13.08
N LEU A 118 8.07 7.46 -14.06
CA LEU A 118 8.76 7.47 -15.34
C LEU A 118 7.97 8.32 -16.35
N GLY A 119 8.65 9.30 -16.95
CA GLY A 119 8.17 10.02 -18.11
C GLY A 119 8.32 9.18 -19.39
N LYS A 120 7.53 9.50 -20.42
CA LYS A 120 7.61 8.82 -21.73
C LYS A 120 8.94 9.04 -22.45
N ASP A 121 9.63 10.13 -22.12
CA ASP A 121 10.99 10.44 -22.58
C ASP A 121 12.07 9.57 -21.90
N GLY A 122 11.70 8.74 -20.92
CA GLY A 122 12.61 7.97 -20.08
C GLY A 122 13.21 8.78 -18.93
N GLY A 123 12.73 10.00 -18.69
CA GLY A 123 13.09 10.81 -17.53
C GLY A 123 12.47 10.24 -16.25
N VAL A 124 13.23 10.20 -15.16
CA VAL A 124 12.75 9.74 -13.86
C VAL A 124 12.47 10.96 -13.00
N TRP A 125 11.20 11.18 -12.67
CA TRP A 125 10.77 12.30 -11.83
C TRP A 125 10.61 11.84 -10.40
N VAL A 126 11.30 12.49 -9.47
CA VAL A 126 11.36 12.11 -8.06
C VAL A 126 10.81 13.24 -7.21
N VAL A 127 9.88 12.92 -6.32
CA VAL A 127 9.32 13.86 -5.35
C VAL A 127 10.24 13.95 -4.14
N ASN A 128 10.77 15.14 -3.86
CA ASN A 128 11.57 15.43 -2.68
C ASN A 128 10.71 16.15 -1.64
N GLN A 129 10.27 15.43 -0.61
CA GLN A 129 9.28 15.96 0.33
C GLN A 129 9.85 17.06 1.22
N GLY A 130 11.11 16.92 1.67
CA GLY A 130 11.76 17.85 2.59
C GLY A 130 12.04 19.20 1.93
N ASP A 131 12.51 19.16 0.69
CA ASP A 131 12.89 20.36 -0.08
C ASP A 131 11.73 21.07 -0.77
N ALA A 132 10.55 20.47 -0.83
CA ALA A 132 9.44 20.93 -1.67
C ALA A 132 9.86 21.11 -3.16
N THR A 133 10.52 20.10 -3.72
CA THR A 133 10.98 20.10 -5.12
C THR A 133 10.69 18.77 -5.82
N LEU A 134 10.82 18.76 -7.14
CA LEU A 134 10.97 17.54 -7.94
C LEU A 134 12.38 17.49 -8.54
N SER A 135 13.04 16.34 -8.48
CA SER A 135 14.25 16.06 -9.25
C SER A 135 13.89 15.31 -10.53
N VAL A 136 14.37 15.78 -11.67
CA VAL A 136 14.21 15.11 -12.98
C VAL A 136 15.56 14.56 -13.41
N LEU A 137 15.68 13.23 -13.47
CA LEU A 137 16.90 12.52 -13.85
C LEU A 137 16.77 11.93 -15.25
N ASP A 138 17.88 11.82 -15.98
CA ASP A 138 17.94 10.95 -17.17
C ASP A 138 18.14 9.48 -16.79
N SER A 139 18.10 8.61 -17.81
CA SER A 139 18.28 7.16 -17.62
C SER A 139 19.63 6.75 -17.02
N SER A 140 20.64 7.63 -17.04
CA SER A 140 21.96 7.39 -16.41
C SER A 140 22.02 7.86 -14.95
N GLY A 141 20.93 8.44 -14.44
CA GLY A 141 20.84 9.00 -13.09
C GLY A 141 21.36 10.43 -12.99
N ARG A 142 21.71 11.07 -14.11
CA ARG A 142 22.17 12.45 -14.10
C ARG A 142 20.98 13.38 -13.91
N LEU A 143 21.10 14.31 -12.95
CA LEU A 143 20.12 15.36 -12.73
C LEU A 143 20.06 16.31 -13.93
N LEU A 144 18.90 16.36 -14.57
CA LEU A 144 18.61 17.25 -15.70
C LEU A 144 18.07 18.59 -15.23
N ARG A 145 17.16 18.56 -14.24
CA ARG A 145 16.43 19.72 -13.76
C ARG A 145 15.91 19.49 -12.35
N THR A 146 15.87 20.56 -11.55
CA THR A 146 15.10 20.63 -10.31
C THR A 146 13.91 21.55 -10.51
N VAL A 147 12.71 21.09 -10.21
CA VAL A 147 11.46 21.87 -10.33
C VAL A 147 11.04 22.32 -8.92
N PRO A 148 11.01 23.62 -8.62
CA PRO A 148 10.53 24.11 -7.34
C PRO A 148 9.01 23.97 -7.25
N LEU A 149 8.52 23.56 -6.08
CA LEU A 149 7.10 23.56 -5.73
C LEU A 149 6.84 24.61 -4.63
N PRO A 150 5.58 24.93 -4.29
CA PRO A 150 5.29 25.92 -3.27
C PRO A 150 6.01 25.61 -1.96
N TYR A 151 6.52 26.65 -1.30
CA TYR A 151 7.26 26.51 -0.05
C TYR A 151 6.47 25.74 1.02
N ALA A 152 7.15 24.86 1.74
CA ALA A 152 6.59 23.99 2.78
C ALA A 152 5.39 23.11 2.33
N SER A 153 5.20 22.90 1.03
CA SER A 153 4.08 22.12 0.49
C SER A 153 4.11 20.62 0.80
N ARG A 154 5.31 20.09 1.13
CA ARG A 154 5.55 18.67 1.42
C ARG A 154 4.95 17.76 0.34
N PRO A 155 5.43 17.83 -0.91
CA PRO A 155 4.94 16.98 -2.00
C PRO A 155 5.09 15.51 -1.61
N PHE A 156 4.19 14.65 -2.12
CA PHE A 156 4.24 13.22 -1.77
C PHE A 156 4.12 12.29 -2.98
N GLY A 157 2.96 12.26 -3.65
CA GLY A 157 2.67 11.37 -4.77
C GLY A 157 2.86 12.08 -6.11
N ILE A 158 3.49 11.40 -7.07
CA ILE A 158 3.63 11.85 -8.46
C ILE A 158 3.15 10.78 -9.44
N ALA A 159 2.39 11.17 -10.46
CA ALA A 159 2.00 10.28 -11.55
C ALA A 159 1.87 11.05 -12.86
N PHE A 160 2.33 10.45 -13.96
CA PHE A 160 2.05 10.94 -15.32
C PHE A 160 0.68 10.45 -15.76
N SER A 161 -0.07 11.30 -16.46
CA SER A 161 -1.19 10.83 -17.28
C SER A 161 -0.72 9.69 -18.21
N PRO A 162 -1.55 8.67 -18.52
CA PRO A 162 -1.13 7.59 -19.41
C PRO A 162 -0.73 8.08 -20.81
N ALA A 163 -1.35 9.18 -21.28
CA ALA A 163 -0.97 9.88 -22.50
C ALA A 163 0.35 10.67 -22.38
N GLY A 164 0.80 10.98 -21.17
CA GLY A 164 2.04 11.70 -20.90
C GLY A 164 1.93 13.21 -21.04
N ASP A 165 0.72 13.74 -21.27
CA ASP A 165 0.46 15.16 -21.52
C ASP A 165 0.66 16.03 -20.27
N PHE A 166 0.37 15.46 -19.10
CA PHE A 166 0.54 16.11 -17.80
C PHE A 166 1.16 15.19 -16.77
N VAL A 167 1.84 15.82 -15.80
CA VAL A 167 2.27 15.19 -14.56
C VAL A 167 1.53 15.81 -13.37
N TYR A 168 1.06 14.97 -12.47
CA TYR A 168 0.26 15.37 -11.32
C TYR A 168 0.99 15.12 -10.02
N VAL A 169 0.94 16.09 -9.09
CA VAL A 169 1.68 16.03 -7.82
C VAL A 169 0.78 16.39 -6.65
N THR A 170 0.68 15.50 -5.66
CA THR A 170 -0.04 15.77 -4.41
C THR A 170 0.84 16.55 -3.44
N LEU A 171 0.28 17.60 -2.82
CA LEU A 171 0.94 18.44 -1.84
C LEU A 171 0.35 18.19 -0.45
N GLN A 172 1.03 17.37 0.35
CA GLN A 172 0.49 16.84 1.61
C GLN A 172 0.15 17.95 2.61
N ALA A 173 1.01 18.96 2.75
CA ALA A 173 0.82 19.99 3.77
C ALA A 173 -0.25 21.00 3.38
N THR A 174 -0.28 21.43 2.12
CA THR A 174 -1.21 22.47 1.64
C THR A 174 -2.56 21.91 1.22
N GLY A 175 -2.71 20.58 1.07
CA GLY A 175 -3.99 19.97 0.73
C GLY A 175 -4.40 20.13 -0.74
N ARG A 176 -3.42 20.23 -1.64
CA ARG A 176 -3.63 20.55 -3.06
C ARG A 176 -3.11 19.46 -3.98
N LEU A 177 -3.70 19.36 -5.16
CA LEU A 177 -3.19 18.62 -6.30
C LEU A 177 -2.71 19.61 -7.35
N LEU A 178 -1.48 19.46 -7.81
CA LEU A 178 -0.94 20.25 -8.92
C LEU A 178 -1.02 19.45 -10.23
N ARG A 179 -1.29 20.16 -11.31
CA ARG A 179 -1.08 19.72 -12.70
C ARG A 179 0.10 20.49 -13.26
N LEU A 180 1.13 19.80 -13.74
CA LEU A 180 2.32 20.42 -14.32
C LEU A 180 2.47 19.99 -15.78
N ASP A 181 3.02 20.90 -16.57
CA ASP A 181 3.51 20.61 -17.92
C ASP A 181 4.82 19.80 -17.82
N PRO A 182 4.91 18.62 -18.45
CA PRO A 182 6.08 17.75 -18.32
C PRO A 182 7.32 18.32 -19.02
N ALA A 183 7.15 19.06 -20.13
CA ALA A 183 8.27 19.59 -20.88
C ALA A 183 9.03 20.67 -20.09
N SER A 184 8.31 21.62 -19.49
CA SER A 184 8.87 22.76 -18.75
C SER A 184 8.96 22.54 -17.24
N GLY A 185 8.11 21.68 -16.66
CA GLY A 185 7.89 21.58 -15.22
C GLY A 185 7.03 22.71 -14.65
N ALA A 186 6.45 23.57 -15.49
CA ALA A 186 5.60 24.67 -15.03
C ALA A 186 4.27 24.18 -14.48
N VAL A 187 3.76 24.84 -13.44
CA VAL A 187 2.43 24.55 -12.88
C VAL A 187 1.36 25.08 -13.84
N ALA A 188 0.60 24.16 -14.42
CA ALA A 188 -0.50 24.42 -15.36
C ALA A 188 -1.88 24.44 -14.69
N GLY A 189 -1.96 24.08 -13.41
CA GLY A 189 -3.19 24.09 -12.62
C GLY A 189 -2.97 23.64 -11.19
N ALA A 190 -3.86 24.08 -10.28
CA ALA A 190 -3.87 23.64 -8.89
C ALA A 190 -5.31 23.55 -8.38
N VAL A 191 -5.67 22.45 -7.71
CA VAL A 191 -7.01 22.20 -7.17
C VAL A 191 -6.94 21.73 -5.72
N ASP A 192 -7.88 22.17 -4.89
CA ASP A 192 -7.94 21.83 -3.47
C ASP A 192 -8.65 20.49 -3.28
N VAL A 193 -7.89 19.47 -2.88
CA VAL A 193 -8.39 18.12 -2.66
C VAL A 193 -8.72 17.85 -1.19
N GLY A 194 -8.30 18.74 -0.28
CA GLY A 194 -8.48 18.62 1.16
C GLY A 194 -7.19 18.17 1.86
N PRO A 195 -7.19 18.06 3.19
CA PRO A 195 -5.96 17.93 3.96
C PRO A 195 -5.27 16.57 3.78
N THR A 196 -3.94 16.59 3.82
CA THR A 196 -3.06 15.41 3.77
C THR A 196 -3.22 14.50 2.55
N PRO A 197 -3.28 15.01 1.30
CA PRO A 197 -3.29 14.14 0.14
C PRO A 197 -1.95 13.41 0.01
N ARG A 198 -1.98 12.12 -0.35
CA ARG A 198 -0.77 11.33 -0.61
C ARG A 198 -0.83 10.57 -1.91
N GLY A 199 -1.51 9.43 -1.92
CA GLY A 199 -1.60 8.55 -3.08
C GLY A 199 -2.38 9.22 -4.21
N ILE A 200 -1.96 8.98 -5.44
CA ILE A 200 -2.69 9.35 -6.64
C ILE A 200 -2.67 8.18 -7.63
N ALA A 201 -3.81 7.92 -8.25
CA ALA A 201 -3.95 7.02 -9.41
C ALA A 201 -4.75 7.70 -10.52
N ILE A 202 -4.47 7.33 -11.76
CA ILE A 202 -5.05 7.91 -12.96
C ILE A 202 -5.60 6.79 -13.82
N THR A 203 -6.86 6.91 -14.26
CA THR A 203 -7.49 5.92 -15.15
C THR A 203 -6.76 5.83 -16.50
N ALA A 204 -6.88 4.67 -17.16
CA ALA A 204 -6.27 4.37 -18.45
C ALA A 204 -6.54 5.45 -19.54
N ASP A 205 -7.75 6.01 -19.55
CA ASP A 205 -8.18 7.08 -20.45
C ASP A 205 -7.64 8.48 -20.08
N GLY A 206 -6.94 8.59 -18.94
CA GLY A 206 -6.39 9.83 -18.42
C GLY A 206 -7.42 10.81 -17.85
N GLN A 207 -8.71 10.44 -17.77
CA GLN A 207 -9.79 11.38 -17.45
C GLN A 207 -10.05 11.54 -15.95
N ARG A 208 -9.76 10.51 -15.14
CA ARG A 208 -10.09 10.50 -13.70
C ARG A 208 -8.82 10.40 -12.87
N LEU A 209 -8.66 11.35 -11.94
CA LEU A 209 -7.58 11.36 -10.96
C LEU A 209 -8.17 11.01 -9.60
N LEU A 210 -7.69 9.93 -8.98
CA LEU A 210 -8.12 9.49 -7.65
C LEU A 210 -7.03 9.80 -6.64
N VAL A 211 -7.32 10.65 -5.65
CA VAL A 211 -6.36 11.11 -4.64
C VAL A 211 -6.79 10.64 -3.25
N THR A 212 -5.91 9.95 -2.54
CA THR A 212 -6.21 9.52 -1.17
C THR A 212 -6.05 10.67 -0.18
N ARG A 213 -6.98 10.80 0.77
CA ARG A 213 -6.72 11.56 2.00
C ARG A 213 -6.06 10.63 3.00
N TYR A 214 -4.75 10.82 3.20
CA TYR A 214 -3.94 9.94 4.03
C TYR A 214 -4.46 9.85 5.46
N ILE A 215 -4.67 10.99 6.12
CA ILE A 215 -5.40 11.05 7.38
C ILE A 215 -6.87 11.31 7.04
N SER A 216 -7.68 10.28 7.19
CA SER A 216 -9.10 10.36 6.85
C SER A 216 -9.88 11.17 7.88
N PRO A 217 -11.08 11.67 7.52
CA PRO A 217 -12.08 12.12 8.48
C PRO A 217 -12.35 11.10 9.62
N ARG A 218 -12.97 11.58 10.70
CA ARG A 218 -13.18 10.78 11.91
C ARG A 218 -14.12 9.58 11.70
N ASP A 219 -15.06 9.69 10.76
CA ASP A 219 -16.19 8.78 10.56
C ASP A 219 -16.11 7.93 9.27
N ARG A 220 -15.17 8.21 8.37
CA ARG A 220 -14.98 7.49 7.10
C ARG A 220 -13.54 7.61 6.59
N GLY A 221 -13.12 6.65 5.78
CA GLY A 221 -12.01 6.86 4.83
C GLY A 221 -12.44 7.79 3.69
N GLU A 222 -11.53 8.50 3.04
CA GLU A 222 -11.89 9.38 1.92
C GLU A 222 -10.89 9.33 0.77
N VAL A 223 -11.42 9.13 -0.44
CA VAL A 223 -10.69 9.29 -1.72
C VAL A 223 -11.42 10.37 -2.53
N VAL A 224 -10.66 11.28 -3.11
CA VAL A 224 -11.16 12.43 -3.86
C VAL A 224 -10.94 12.18 -5.34
N GLU A 225 -11.98 12.41 -6.14
CA GLU A 225 -11.90 12.36 -7.59
C GLU A 225 -11.82 13.75 -8.17
N VAL A 226 -10.83 13.96 -9.02
CA VAL A 226 -10.67 15.16 -9.83
C VAL A 226 -10.84 14.76 -11.30
N ASP A 227 -11.66 15.51 -12.03
CA ASP A 227 -11.75 15.39 -13.48
C ASP A 227 -10.53 16.04 -14.12
N ALA A 228 -9.80 15.33 -14.98
CA ALA A 228 -8.52 15.79 -15.51
C ALA A 228 -8.65 16.96 -16.51
N GLY A 229 -9.78 17.04 -17.23
CA GLY A 229 -10.02 18.05 -18.25
C GLY A 229 -10.36 19.40 -17.65
N THR A 230 -11.39 19.46 -16.81
CA THR A 230 -11.82 20.65 -16.07
C THR A 230 -10.87 20.99 -14.92
N PHE A 231 -10.18 19.97 -14.39
CA PHE A 231 -9.33 20.06 -13.21
C PHE A 231 -10.07 20.49 -11.93
N GLU A 232 -11.31 20.02 -11.80
CA GLU A 232 -12.19 20.27 -10.65
C GLU A 232 -12.47 18.97 -9.87
N VAL A 233 -12.71 19.11 -8.56
CA VAL A 233 -13.17 17.99 -7.73
C VAL A 233 -14.61 17.66 -8.09
N VAL A 234 -14.84 16.45 -8.60
CA VAL A 234 -16.17 16.00 -9.04
C VAL A 234 -16.82 15.02 -8.05
N ARG A 235 -16.03 14.36 -7.19
CA ARG A 235 -16.54 13.37 -6.24
C ARG A 235 -15.64 13.20 -5.03
N ARG A 236 -16.25 12.81 -3.90
CA ARG A 236 -15.55 12.27 -2.73
C ARG A 236 -16.13 10.91 -2.39
N PHE A 237 -15.34 9.86 -2.55
CA PHE A 237 -15.69 8.51 -2.14
C PHE A 237 -15.52 8.37 -0.63
N ALA A 238 -16.59 8.01 0.06
CA ALA A 238 -16.52 7.58 1.44
C ALA A 238 -16.18 6.08 1.50
N LEU A 239 -15.05 5.74 2.12
CA LEU A 239 -14.79 4.37 2.55
C LEU A 239 -15.46 4.17 3.91
N ALA A 240 -16.47 3.32 3.94
CA ALA A 240 -17.41 3.19 5.04
C ALA A 240 -16.74 2.73 6.34
N PHE A 241 -17.31 3.15 7.47
CA PHE A 241 -17.08 2.48 8.74
C PHE A 241 -17.43 0.99 8.61
N ASP A 242 -16.51 0.12 9.02
CA ASP A 242 -16.74 -1.32 9.12
C ASP A 242 -17.51 -1.61 10.43
N PRO A 243 -18.71 -2.20 10.39
CA PRO A 243 -19.48 -2.47 11.59
C PRO A 243 -18.97 -3.67 12.42
N GLY A 244 -18.03 -4.47 11.91
CA GLY A 244 -17.48 -5.63 12.61
C GLY A 244 -18.01 -6.98 12.10
N PRO A 245 -18.05 -8.04 12.94
CA PRO A 245 -17.88 -8.05 14.40
C PRO A 245 -16.43 -7.88 14.87
N ASP A 246 -16.25 -7.47 16.13
CA ASP A 246 -14.95 -7.60 16.79
C ASP A 246 -14.70 -9.05 17.18
N SER A 247 -13.64 -9.64 16.64
CA SER A 247 -13.21 -11.00 16.91
C SER A 247 -11.69 -11.11 16.77
N PRO A 248 -11.09 -12.27 17.03
CA PRO A 248 -9.67 -12.48 16.73
C PRO A 248 -9.32 -12.27 15.26
N VAL A 249 -10.28 -12.39 14.31
CA VAL A 249 -10.02 -12.32 12.86
C VAL A 249 -10.77 -11.19 12.14
N SER A 250 -11.51 -10.36 12.88
CA SER A 250 -12.25 -9.21 12.33
C SER A 250 -12.39 -8.10 13.37
N GLY A 251 -12.65 -6.88 12.93
CA GLY A 251 -12.88 -5.77 13.85
C GLY A 251 -13.57 -4.61 13.19
N ARG A 252 -14.37 -3.88 13.96
CA ARG A 252 -15.00 -2.65 13.49
C ARG A 252 -13.97 -1.52 13.38
N GLY A 253 -14.28 -0.49 12.60
CA GLY A 253 -13.42 0.70 12.56
C GLY A 253 -13.49 1.50 11.27
N VAL A 254 -12.73 2.60 11.25
CA VAL A 254 -12.67 3.54 10.14
C VAL A 254 -11.36 3.36 9.37
N PRO A 255 -11.38 3.25 8.02
CA PRO A 255 -10.17 3.28 7.21
C PRO A 255 -9.36 4.57 7.39
N ASN A 256 -8.06 4.43 7.64
CA ASN A 256 -7.12 5.52 7.86
C ASN A 256 -5.72 5.17 7.36
N HIS A 257 -4.83 6.17 7.24
CA HIS A 257 -3.52 6.00 6.60
C HIS A 257 -3.64 5.41 5.19
N LEU A 258 -4.48 6.03 4.35
CA LEU A 258 -4.64 5.65 2.94
C LEU A 258 -3.40 6.12 2.18
N THR A 259 -2.33 5.35 2.26
CA THR A 259 -0.98 5.74 1.83
C THR A 259 -0.82 5.72 0.32
N SER A 260 -1.50 4.79 -0.36
CA SER A 260 -1.49 4.65 -1.82
C SER A 260 -2.86 4.24 -2.35
N ILE A 261 -3.02 4.33 -3.67
CA ILE A 261 -4.17 3.86 -4.42
C ILE A 261 -3.67 3.34 -5.75
N THR A 262 -4.14 2.16 -6.15
CA THR A 262 -3.76 1.52 -7.43
C THR A 262 -5.02 1.07 -8.15
N ILE A 263 -5.18 1.43 -9.42
CA ILE A 263 -6.28 0.93 -10.25
C ILE A 263 -5.86 -0.41 -10.83
N ALA A 264 -6.70 -1.44 -10.69
CA ALA A 264 -6.46 -2.76 -11.25
C ALA A 264 -6.31 -2.68 -12.78
N PRO A 265 -5.56 -3.60 -13.43
CA PRO A 265 -5.33 -3.56 -14.88
C PRO A 265 -6.62 -3.53 -15.72
N SER A 266 -7.72 -4.10 -15.23
CA SER A 266 -9.03 -4.04 -15.89
C SER A 266 -9.64 -2.64 -15.93
N GLY A 267 -9.17 -1.70 -15.10
CA GLY A 267 -9.74 -0.36 -14.97
C GLY A 267 -11.04 -0.31 -14.17
N GLU A 268 -11.53 -1.44 -13.65
CA GLU A 268 -12.84 -1.52 -12.99
C GLU A 268 -12.80 -1.12 -11.51
N ARG A 269 -11.69 -1.40 -10.84
CA ARG A 269 -11.56 -1.20 -9.38
C ARG A 269 -10.30 -0.47 -8.99
N ALA A 270 -10.44 0.48 -8.07
CA ALA A 270 -9.30 1.06 -7.37
C ALA A 270 -9.13 0.38 -6.00
N TRP A 271 -7.90 -0.01 -5.68
CA TRP A 271 -7.51 -0.71 -4.46
C TRP A 271 -6.72 0.23 -3.55
N ILE A 272 -7.11 0.29 -2.28
CA ILE A 272 -6.59 1.24 -1.30
C ILE A 272 -6.09 0.48 -0.06
N PRO A 273 -4.79 0.16 0.02
CA PRO A 273 -4.20 -0.41 1.22
C PRO A 273 -4.17 0.63 2.34
N SER A 274 -4.53 0.22 3.54
CA SER A 274 -4.67 1.12 4.69
C SER A 274 -4.69 0.34 6.02
N LYS A 275 -4.83 1.07 7.12
CA LYS A 275 -5.26 0.51 8.39
C LYS A 275 -6.74 0.83 8.65
N LYS A 276 -7.34 0.13 9.60
CA LYS A 276 -8.69 0.33 10.11
C LYS A 276 -8.57 0.63 11.61
N ASP A 277 -9.01 1.82 12.02
CA ASP A 277 -8.90 2.30 13.40
C ASP A 277 -10.21 2.07 14.15
N ASN A 278 -10.19 1.24 15.20
CA ASN A 278 -11.37 0.98 16.03
C ASN A 278 -11.57 2.07 17.09
N THR A 279 -11.95 3.26 16.63
CA THR A 279 -12.27 4.39 17.51
C THR A 279 -13.67 4.33 18.11
N ALA A 280 -14.49 3.34 17.70
CA ALA A 280 -15.83 3.14 18.21
C ALA A 280 -15.86 2.34 19.52
N ARG A 281 -14.89 1.44 19.75
CA ARG A 281 -14.78 0.62 20.95
C ARG A 281 -14.00 1.34 22.06
N GLY A 282 -14.31 0.95 23.29
CA GLY A 282 -13.62 1.37 24.52
C GLY A 282 -14.56 1.28 25.72
N LEU A 283 -14.01 1.24 26.93
CA LEU A 283 -14.80 0.99 28.14
C LEU A 283 -15.84 2.10 28.38
N LEU A 284 -15.55 3.35 28.03
CA LEU A 284 -16.50 4.47 28.12
C LEU A 284 -17.43 4.58 26.90
N ARG A 285 -17.06 4.01 25.76
CA ARG A 285 -17.90 4.01 24.54
C ARG A 285 -18.88 2.85 24.47
N THR A 286 -18.40 1.62 24.65
CA THR A 286 -19.18 0.39 24.45
C THR A 286 -19.19 -0.54 25.66
N GLY A 287 -18.49 -0.18 26.74
CA GLY A 287 -18.29 -1.08 27.89
C GLY A 287 -17.24 -2.17 27.65
N GLU A 288 -16.62 -2.21 26.46
CA GLU A 288 -15.62 -3.21 26.07
C GLU A 288 -14.22 -2.60 25.98
N ILE A 289 -13.21 -3.28 26.51
CA ILE A 289 -11.82 -2.80 26.46
C ILE A 289 -11.22 -3.04 25.06
N LEU A 290 -10.43 -2.07 24.57
CA LEU A 290 -9.56 -2.24 23.39
C LEU A 290 -8.40 -3.21 23.70
N THR A 291 -8.41 -4.35 23.04
CA THR A 291 -7.33 -5.35 23.05
C THR A 291 -6.38 -5.13 21.88
N PHE A 292 -5.27 -5.87 21.81
CA PHE A 292 -4.32 -5.75 20.71
C PHE A 292 -4.95 -6.16 19.37
N GLU A 293 -5.85 -7.13 19.35
CA GLU A 293 -6.57 -7.57 18.14
C GLU A 293 -7.62 -6.56 17.67
N THR A 294 -8.18 -5.78 18.61
CA THR A 294 -9.33 -4.92 18.35
C THR A 294 -8.99 -3.44 18.23
N THR A 295 -7.72 -3.04 18.38
CA THR A 295 -7.31 -1.62 18.32
C THR A 295 -7.19 -1.13 16.89
N THR A 296 -6.32 -1.76 16.09
CA THR A 296 -6.16 -1.46 14.67
C THR A 296 -6.15 -2.76 13.87
N ARG A 297 -6.73 -2.73 12.68
CA ARG A 297 -6.59 -3.83 11.72
C ARG A 297 -6.01 -3.34 10.41
N THR A 298 -5.58 -4.28 9.59
CA THR A 298 -4.99 -3.99 8.28
C THR A 298 -6.00 -4.31 7.22
N ILE A 299 -6.21 -3.39 6.29
CA ILE A 299 -7.23 -3.60 5.27
C ILE A 299 -6.78 -3.19 3.89
N VAL A 300 -7.46 -3.74 2.90
CA VAL A 300 -7.46 -3.24 1.52
C VAL A 300 -8.90 -2.98 1.12
N SER A 301 -9.22 -1.70 0.94
CA SER A 301 -10.55 -1.26 0.49
C SER A 301 -10.61 -1.21 -1.03
N GLN A 302 -11.80 -1.32 -1.61
CA GLN A 302 -12.00 -1.29 -3.06
C GLN A 302 -13.13 -0.34 -3.46
N ILE A 303 -12.86 0.54 -4.42
CA ILE A 303 -13.87 1.37 -5.08
C ILE A 303 -14.18 0.77 -6.45
N ASP A 304 -15.46 0.55 -6.73
CA ASP A 304 -15.96 0.25 -8.07
C ASP A 304 -16.08 1.56 -8.85
N LEU A 305 -15.33 1.66 -9.94
CA LEU A 305 -15.22 2.88 -10.72
C LEU A 305 -16.42 3.09 -11.66
N ALA A 306 -17.16 2.05 -12.01
CA ALA A 306 -18.39 2.17 -12.79
C ALA A 306 -19.56 2.56 -11.89
N ALA A 307 -19.70 1.89 -10.75
CA ALA A 307 -20.76 2.15 -9.76
C ALA A 307 -20.48 3.40 -8.91
N ASN A 308 -19.28 3.97 -8.99
CA ASN A 308 -18.84 5.14 -8.25
C ASN A 308 -19.04 5.04 -6.72
N ARG A 309 -18.70 3.89 -6.14
CA ARG A 309 -18.82 3.65 -4.69
C ARG A 309 -17.87 2.58 -4.19
N GLU A 310 -17.61 2.59 -2.88
CA GLU A 310 -16.92 1.47 -2.25
C GLU A 310 -17.76 0.18 -2.37
N VAL A 311 -17.07 -0.94 -2.59
CA VAL A 311 -17.62 -2.29 -2.44
C VAL A 311 -17.19 -2.85 -1.08
N LEU A 312 -17.93 -2.53 -0.02
CA LEU A 312 -17.54 -2.91 1.35
C LEU A 312 -17.36 -4.43 1.53
N SER A 313 -18.18 -5.25 0.87
CA SER A 313 -18.05 -6.71 0.89
C SER A 313 -16.77 -7.23 0.22
N ALA A 314 -16.12 -6.42 -0.61
CA ALA A 314 -14.84 -6.72 -1.24
C ALA A 314 -13.64 -6.22 -0.42
N ARG A 315 -13.87 -5.44 0.65
CA ARG A 315 -12.81 -5.05 1.57
C ARG A 315 -12.19 -6.31 2.16
N ARG A 316 -10.87 -6.35 2.26
CA ARG A 316 -10.13 -7.47 2.83
C ARG A 316 -9.44 -7.02 4.10
N ASP A 317 -9.65 -7.79 5.17
CA ASP A 317 -8.91 -7.68 6.43
C ASP A 317 -7.71 -8.63 6.34
N LEU A 318 -6.52 -8.08 6.52
CA LEU A 318 -5.27 -8.82 6.51
C LEU A 318 -4.86 -9.04 7.96
N ASP A 319 -5.28 -10.18 8.50
CA ASP A 319 -5.11 -10.46 9.92
C ASP A 319 -3.63 -10.63 10.32
N ASN A 320 -3.25 -10.15 11.51
CA ASN A 320 -1.87 -10.28 12.05
C ASN A 320 -0.80 -9.66 11.15
N ARG A 321 -1.09 -8.53 10.51
CA ARG A 321 -0.19 -7.93 9.50
C ARG A 321 0.36 -6.56 9.85
N ALA A 322 -0.27 -5.78 10.72
CA ALA A 322 -0.02 -4.33 10.81
C ALA A 322 -0.03 -3.69 9.41
N MET A 323 0.39 -2.46 9.23
CA MET A 323 -0.15 -1.64 8.14
C MET A 323 0.24 -2.10 6.71
N ALA A 324 -0.75 -2.18 5.81
CA ALA A 324 -0.58 -2.33 4.37
C ALA A 324 -0.38 -0.96 3.72
N VAL A 325 0.52 -0.87 2.74
CA VAL A 325 0.94 0.43 2.18
C VAL A 325 1.02 0.52 0.67
N ALA A 326 1.11 -0.59 -0.06
CA ALA A 326 1.18 -0.59 -1.52
C ALA A 326 0.51 -1.84 -2.10
N VAL A 327 -0.02 -1.73 -3.32
CA VAL A 327 -0.58 -2.84 -4.09
C VAL A 327 -0.05 -2.80 -5.51
N ALA A 328 0.42 -3.94 -6.01
CA ALA A 328 0.73 -4.17 -7.42
C ALA A 328 -0.09 -5.35 -7.94
N PHE A 329 -0.19 -5.49 -9.26
CA PHE A 329 -0.92 -6.57 -9.91
C PHE A 329 -0.02 -7.32 -10.88
N ASP A 330 -0.29 -8.61 -11.09
CA ASP A 330 0.30 -9.32 -12.23
C ASP A 330 -0.26 -8.76 -13.56
N ALA A 331 0.43 -9.05 -14.66
CA ALA A 331 0.06 -8.53 -15.98
C ALA A 331 -1.36 -8.95 -16.41
N ALA A 332 -1.86 -10.08 -15.90
CA ALA A 332 -3.20 -10.58 -16.18
C ALA A 332 -4.28 -9.99 -15.28
N GLY A 333 -3.91 -9.23 -14.23
CA GLY A 333 -4.83 -8.71 -13.23
C GLY A 333 -5.52 -9.78 -12.38
N ARG A 334 -4.95 -10.99 -12.30
CA ARG A 334 -5.52 -12.12 -11.54
C ARG A 334 -5.08 -12.13 -10.08
N HIS A 335 -3.88 -11.64 -9.80
CA HIS A 335 -3.34 -11.56 -8.45
C HIS A 335 -2.96 -10.13 -8.08
N ALA A 336 -3.26 -9.76 -6.85
CA ALA A 336 -2.80 -8.53 -6.21
C ALA A 336 -1.73 -8.86 -5.17
N PHE A 337 -0.64 -8.09 -5.18
CA PHE A 337 0.49 -8.22 -4.27
C PHE A 337 0.47 -7.01 -3.34
N VAL A 338 0.20 -7.23 -2.07
CA VAL A 338 0.00 -6.18 -1.07
C VAL A 338 1.22 -6.11 -0.16
N ALA A 339 1.96 -4.99 -0.21
CA ALA A 339 3.06 -4.73 0.70
C ALA A 339 2.53 -4.45 2.11
N VAL A 340 2.96 -5.27 3.06
CA VAL A 340 2.59 -5.17 4.47
C VAL A 340 3.82 -4.70 5.25
N GLN A 341 3.87 -3.39 5.49
CA GLN A 341 5.02 -2.72 6.07
C GLN A 341 5.35 -3.22 7.48
N GLY A 342 4.35 -3.31 8.36
CA GLY A 342 4.60 -3.69 9.75
C GLY A 342 4.95 -5.16 9.92
N GLY A 343 4.39 -6.01 9.06
CA GLY A 343 4.58 -7.47 9.06
C GLY A 343 5.79 -7.96 8.26
N ASN A 344 6.56 -7.07 7.61
CA ASN A 344 7.73 -7.42 6.80
C ASN A 344 7.42 -8.43 5.67
N ALA A 345 6.21 -8.36 5.12
CA ALA A 345 5.67 -9.38 4.22
C ALA A 345 4.98 -8.78 2.99
N VAL A 346 4.72 -9.64 2.01
CA VAL A 346 3.79 -9.35 0.91
C VAL A 346 2.66 -10.40 0.94
N GLU A 347 1.42 -9.94 0.96
CA GLU A 347 0.25 -10.83 0.84
C GLU A 347 -0.20 -10.90 -0.61
N VAL A 348 -0.43 -12.10 -1.12
CA VAL A 348 -0.91 -12.36 -2.47
C VAL A 348 -2.39 -12.69 -2.40
N LEU A 349 -3.22 -11.84 -2.99
CA LEU A 349 -4.67 -11.99 -3.03
C LEU A 349 -5.12 -12.35 -4.45
N ASP A 350 -6.11 -13.22 -4.56
CA ASP A 350 -6.83 -13.47 -5.80
C ASP A 350 -7.77 -12.27 -6.07
N VAL A 351 -7.71 -11.65 -7.25
CA VAL A 351 -8.44 -10.41 -7.52
C VAL A 351 -9.95 -10.63 -7.64
N GLU A 352 -10.36 -11.78 -8.20
CA GLU A 352 -11.76 -12.12 -8.43
C GLU A 352 -12.47 -12.47 -7.13
N THR A 353 -11.90 -13.39 -6.34
CA THR A 353 -12.48 -13.85 -5.09
C THR A 353 -12.12 -12.94 -3.91
N GLY A 354 -10.99 -12.23 -4.01
CA GLY A 354 -10.36 -11.52 -2.90
C GLY A 354 -9.74 -12.43 -1.84
N GLY A 355 -9.65 -13.74 -2.10
CA GLY A 355 -9.10 -14.71 -1.15
C GLY A 355 -7.58 -14.62 -1.05
N LEU A 356 -7.03 -14.90 0.14
CA LEU A 356 -5.59 -15.02 0.32
C LEU A 356 -5.07 -16.27 -0.41
N VAL A 357 -4.20 -16.06 -1.39
CA VAL A 357 -3.51 -17.13 -2.13
C VAL A 357 -2.28 -17.59 -1.37
N ARG A 358 -1.48 -16.63 -0.89
CA ARG A 358 -0.20 -16.90 -0.22
C ARG A 358 0.29 -15.68 0.53
N SER A 359 0.97 -15.90 1.64
CA SER A 359 1.84 -14.90 2.27
C SER A 359 3.30 -15.16 1.86
N ILE A 360 4.02 -14.11 1.49
CA ILE A 360 5.47 -14.09 1.29
C ILE A 360 6.09 -13.40 2.51
N PRO A 361 6.45 -14.15 3.56
CA PRO A 361 7.03 -13.58 4.77
C PRO A 361 8.49 -13.18 4.56
N ASP A 362 9.04 -12.42 5.51
CA ASP A 362 10.47 -12.10 5.60
C ASP A 362 11.06 -11.51 4.31
N THR A 363 10.28 -10.66 3.64
CA THR A 363 10.70 -9.98 2.40
C THR A 363 11.87 -9.03 2.62
N GLY A 364 11.96 -8.51 3.84
CA GLY A 364 12.87 -7.49 4.33
C GLY A 364 12.12 -6.56 5.28
N LEU A 365 12.81 -5.62 5.92
CA LEU A 365 12.22 -4.77 6.94
C LEU A 365 11.48 -3.57 6.31
N ALA A 366 10.23 -3.41 6.74
CA ALA A 366 9.33 -2.33 6.31
C ALA A 366 9.18 -2.20 4.78
N PRO A 367 8.62 -3.21 4.09
CA PRO A 367 8.33 -3.10 2.66
C PRO A 367 7.38 -1.92 2.41
N GLN A 368 7.72 -1.07 1.44
CA GLN A 368 7.00 0.17 1.14
C GLN A 368 6.45 0.24 -0.28
N GLY A 369 7.11 -0.43 -1.22
CA GLY A 369 6.71 -0.47 -2.62
C GLY A 369 6.81 -1.86 -3.20
N VAL A 370 5.91 -2.17 -4.14
CA VAL A 370 5.90 -3.41 -4.90
C VAL A 370 5.59 -3.11 -6.35
N VAL A 371 6.24 -3.83 -7.26
CA VAL A 371 5.94 -3.84 -8.70
C VAL A 371 6.15 -5.24 -9.25
N VAL A 372 5.35 -5.61 -10.26
CA VAL A 372 5.46 -6.90 -10.95
C VAL A 372 5.76 -6.64 -12.41
N ASP A 373 6.78 -7.29 -12.96
CA ASP A 373 7.11 -7.17 -14.38
C ASP A 373 6.29 -8.12 -15.25
N GLY A 374 6.33 -7.91 -16.57
CA GLY A 374 5.65 -8.76 -17.55
C GLY A 374 6.06 -10.24 -17.54
N SER A 375 7.21 -10.59 -16.96
CA SER A 375 7.68 -11.98 -16.83
C SER A 375 7.15 -12.69 -15.58
N GLY A 376 6.43 -11.98 -14.71
CA GLY A 376 5.93 -12.50 -13.45
C GLY A 376 6.98 -12.47 -12.35
N ARG A 377 7.88 -11.49 -12.32
CA ARG A 377 8.78 -11.25 -11.18
C ARG A 377 8.27 -10.09 -10.34
N LEU A 378 8.15 -10.33 -9.04
CA LEU A 378 7.79 -9.32 -8.04
C LEU A 378 9.06 -8.70 -7.47
N PHE A 379 9.12 -7.37 -7.50
CA PHE A 379 10.16 -6.57 -6.87
C PHE A 379 9.57 -5.88 -5.64
N VAL A 380 10.17 -6.07 -4.48
CA VAL A 380 9.73 -5.55 -3.19
C VAL A 380 10.78 -4.60 -2.64
N GLN A 381 10.46 -3.31 -2.55
CA GLN A 381 11.34 -2.32 -1.93
C GLN A 381 11.22 -2.39 -0.41
N ASN A 382 12.29 -2.82 0.25
CA ASN A 382 12.38 -2.87 1.71
C ASN A 382 13.12 -1.65 2.24
N TYR A 383 12.36 -0.74 2.84
CA TYR A 383 12.87 0.55 3.27
C TYR A 383 13.99 0.46 4.31
N LEU A 384 13.90 -0.46 5.28
CA LEU A 384 14.84 -0.53 6.42
C LEU A 384 15.91 -1.62 6.30
N THR A 385 15.75 -2.54 5.35
CA THR A 385 16.85 -3.45 4.93
C THR A 385 17.75 -2.79 3.88
N ARG A 386 17.27 -1.72 3.22
CA ARG A 386 17.98 -1.00 2.13
C ARG A 386 18.20 -1.87 0.90
N ASP A 387 17.20 -2.67 0.54
CA ASP A 387 17.27 -3.56 -0.61
C ASP A 387 15.95 -3.64 -1.38
N VAL A 388 16.04 -4.15 -2.61
CA VAL A 388 14.90 -4.66 -3.36
C VAL A 388 15.01 -6.17 -3.43
N ALA A 389 14.08 -6.87 -2.79
CA ALA A 389 13.97 -8.32 -2.88
C ALA A 389 13.16 -8.72 -4.11
N VAL A 390 13.56 -9.80 -4.78
CA VAL A 390 12.93 -10.26 -6.04
C VAL A 390 12.45 -11.70 -5.91
N TYR A 391 11.23 -11.96 -6.36
CA TYR A 391 10.56 -13.26 -6.30
C TYR A 391 9.96 -13.62 -7.65
N ASP A 392 9.99 -14.90 -8.00
CA ASP A 392 9.16 -15.42 -9.10
C ASP A 392 7.73 -15.56 -8.58
N VAL A 393 6.80 -14.90 -9.24
CA VAL A 393 5.36 -14.91 -8.97
C VAL A 393 4.55 -15.24 -10.22
N SER A 394 5.16 -15.89 -11.21
CA SER A 394 4.48 -16.35 -12.43
C SER A 394 3.37 -17.37 -12.13
N SER A 395 3.49 -18.11 -11.03
CA SER A 395 2.53 -19.09 -10.54
C SER A 395 2.44 -19.10 -9.00
N PRO A 396 1.89 -18.05 -8.37
CA PRO A 396 2.02 -17.82 -6.92
C PRO A 396 1.32 -18.89 -6.06
N ARG A 397 0.34 -19.59 -6.63
CA ARG A 397 -0.31 -20.76 -6.00
C ARG A 397 0.70 -21.91 -5.81
N SER A 398 1.51 -22.17 -6.83
CA SER A 398 2.52 -23.24 -6.83
C SER A 398 3.73 -22.88 -5.96
N GLY A 399 4.11 -21.60 -5.92
CA GLY A 399 5.20 -21.13 -5.08
C GLY A 399 5.64 -19.72 -5.45
N THR A 400 6.44 -19.12 -4.58
CA THR A 400 7.02 -17.79 -4.79
C THR A 400 8.51 -17.78 -4.41
N PRO A 401 9.37 -18.50 -5.16
CA PRO A 401 10.78 -18.62 -4.80
C PRO A 401 11.48 -17.26 -4.91
N ARG A 402 12.35 -16.96 -3.95
CA ARG A 402 13.19 -15.75 -3.95
C ARG A 402 14.29 -15.92 -4.99
N LEU A 403 14.36 -15.01 -5.95
CA LEU A 403 15.35 -14.97 -7.01
C LEU A 403 16.62 -14.23 -6.58
N GLY A 404 16.49 -13.25 -5.69
CA GLY A 404 17.62 -12.51 -5.19
C GLY A 404 17.23 -11.27 -4.39
N SER A 405 18.22 -10.46 -4.06
CA SER A 405 18.03 -9.14 -3.49
C SER A 405 19.18 -8.22 -3.90
N VAL A 406 18.84 -6.96 -4.10
CA VAL A 406 19.77 -5.93 -4.56
C VAL A 406 19.81 -4.80 -3.55
N ARG A 407 20.98 -4.56 -2.95
CA ARG A 407 21.17 -3.41 -2.05
C ARG A 407 21.02 -2.09 -2.81
N THR A 408 20.18 -1.19 -2.31
CA THR A 408 19.86 0.08 -2.98
C THR A 408 20.81 1.20 -2.55
N ALA A 409 21.17 1.27 -1.27
CA ALA A 409 22.07 2.29 -0.72
C ALA A 409 23.54 1.81 -0.63
N ALA A 410 24.49 2.61 -1.07
CA ALA A 410 25.92 2.27 -1.12
C ALA A 410 26.55 2.20 0.27
N ARG A 411 26.07 3.05 1.19
CA ARG A 411 26.45 3.07 2.61
C ARG A 411 25.24 3.44 3.43
N GLU A 412 25.18 2.98 4.68
CA GLU A 412 24.16 3.47 5.61
C GLU A 412 24.59 4.83 6.17
N VAL A 413 23.68 5.80 6.14
CA VAL A 413 23.94 7.16 6.64
C VAL A 413 23.42 7.38 8.06
N LEU A 414 22.49 6.55 8.52
CA LEU A 414 22.02 6.62 9.90
C LEU A 414 23.04 6.01 10.87
N ALA A 415 23.19 6.65 12.03
CA ALA A 415 23.92 6.05 13.14
C ALA A 415 23.30 4.69 13.52
N PRO A 416 24.08 3.67 13.91
CA PRO A 416 23.56 2.33 14.16
C PRO A 416 22.38 2.26 15.15
N GLN A 417 22.41 3.08 16.21
CA GLN A 417 21.32 3.15 17.18
C GLN A 417 20.05 3.82 16.61
N ALA A 418 20.20 4.82 15.75
CA ALA A 418 19.07 5.46 15.09
C ALA A 418 18.40 4.49 14.11
N LEU A 419 19.19 3.76 13.32
CA LEU A 419 18.68 2.71 12.43
C LEU A 419 17.96 1.62 13.21
N LEU A 420 18.56 1.11 14.30
CA LEU A 420 17.95 0.09 15.14
C LEU A 420 16.62 0.57 15.74
N GLY A 421 16.59 1.80 16.28
CA GLY A 421 15.37 2.40 16.80
C GLY A 421 14.27 2.48 15.74
N LYS A 422 14.62 2.84 14.51
CA LYS A 422 13.71 2.88 13.37
C LYS A 422 13.21 1.49 12.96
N GLN A 423 14.08 0.49 12.94
CA GLN A 423 13.71 -0.90 12.69
C GLN A 423 12.69 -1.41 13.73
N ILE A 424 12.93 -1.14 15.01
CA ILE A 424 11.98 -1.48 16.08
C ILE A 424 10.65 -0.74 15.91
N PHE A 425 10.70 0.54 15.53
CA PHE A 425 9.52 1.38 15.39
C PHE A 425 8.52 0.87 14.33
N PHE A 426 9.01 0.30 13.24
CA PHE A 426 8.19 -0.23 12.15
C PHE A 426 7.83 -1.71 12.32
N ASN A 427 8.59 -2.48 13.09
CA ASN A 427 8.50 -3.93 13.11
C ASN A 427 7.43 -4.44 14.08
N ALA A 428 6.30 -4.92 13.54
CA ALA A 428 5.28 -5.62 14.31
C ALA A 428 5.60 -7.12 14.46
N ALA A 429 6.41 -7.70 13.58
CA ALA A 429 6.78 -9.12 13.63
C ALA A 429 7.70 -9.48 14.81
N ASP A 430 8.28 -8.48 15.49
CA ASP A 430 9.05 -8.72 16.72
C ASP A 430 8.10 -8.98 17.91
N PRO A 431 8.13 -10.17 18.53
CA PRO A 431 7.21 -10.53 19.62
C PRO A 431 7.42 -9.69 20.89
N ARG A 432 8.55 -8.99 21.01
CA ARG A 432 8.79 -8.03 22.10
C ARG A 432 7.98 -6.75 21.92
N MET A 433 7.60 -6.44 20.68
CA MET A 433 6.84 -5.25 20.29
C MET A 433 5.35 -5.55 20.11
N SER A 434 5.01 -6.68 19.49
CA SER A 434 3.63 -7.07 19.18
C SER A 434 3.44 -8.56 19.38
N ARG A 435 2.42 -8.97 20.14
CA ARG A 435 2.21 -10.38 20.51
C ARG A 435 1.97 -11.30 19.31
N ASP A 436 1.41 -10.77 18.22
CA ASP A 436 1.10 -11.53 16.99
C ASP A 436 1.17 -10.65 15.71
N GLY A 437 2.04 -9.64 15.65
CA GLY A 437 2.17 -8.83 14.42
C GLY A 437 1.08 -7.78 14.17
N TYR A 438 0.19 -7.52 15.14
CA TYR A 438 -0.97 -6.63 14.97
C TYR A 438 -0.63 -5.16 14.77
N VAL A 439 0.33 -4.66 15.55
CA VAL A 439 0.62 -3.23 15.66
C VAL A 439 2.11 -3.02 15.83
N SER A 440 2.66 -2.09 15.06
CA SER A 440 3.94 -1.43 15.34
C SER A 440 3.70 0.04 15.71
N CYS A 441 4.70 0.72 16.25
CA CYS A 441 4.59 2.15 16.57
C CYS A 441 4.22 2.97 15.32
N ALA A 442 4.76 2.59 14.15
CA ALA A 442 4.41 3.19 12.86
C ALA A 442 2.94 3.02 12.47
N GLY A 443 2.20 2.06 13.03
CA GLY A 443 0.77 1.90 12.79
C GLY A 443 -0.05 3.11 13.23
N CYS A 444 0.31 3.77 14.33
CA CYS A 444 -0.36 5.01 14.79
C CYS A 444 0.49 6.26 14.55
N HIS A 445 1.82 6.12 14.43
CA HIS A 445 2.76 7.22 14.28
C HIS A 445 3.63 7.06 13.04
N LEU A 446 3.03 6.77 11.88
CA LEU A 446 3.77 6.62 10.64
C LEU A 446 4.61 7.88 10.38
N GLU A 447 5.91 7.70 10.11
CA GLU A 447 6.90 8.78 9.96
C GLU A 447 6.98 9.74 11.17
N GLY A 448 6.57 9.29 12.36
CA GLY A 448 6.47 10.11 13.56
C GLY A 448 5.27 11.08 13.57
N GLY A 449 4.35 10.96 12.61
CA GLY A 449 3.13 11.76 12.54
C GLY A 449 2.06 11.37 13.57
N SER A 450 0.89 11.98 13.42
CA SER A 450 -0.34 11.61 14.11
C SER A 450 -1.24 10.85 13.13
N ASP A 451 -2.05 9.91 13.63
CA ASP A 451 -3.13 9.28 12.87
C ASP A 451 -4.45 10.07 12.90
N GLY A 452 -4.49 11.21 13.61
CA GLY A 452 -5.68 12.05 13.73
C GLY A 452 -6.83 11.44 14.54
N ARG A 453 -6.57 10.37 15.32
CA ARG A 453 -7.60 9.66 16.09
C ARG A 453 -7.61 10.01 17.56
N VAL A 454 -8.78 9.83 18.16
CA VAL A 454 -9.01 9.82 19.60
C VAL A 454 -9.44 8.41 19.99
N TRP A 455 -8.61 7.76 20.79
CA TRP A 455 -8.79 6.39 21.27
C TRP A 455 -9.42 6.39 22.65
N ASP A 456 -10.30 5.43 22.93
CA ASP A 456 -10.80 5.21 24.28
C ASP A 456 -9.98 4.10 24.98
N TYR A 457 -8.96 4.51 25.73
CA TYR A 457 -8.11 3.60 26.51
C TYR A 457 -8.51 3.54 27.98
N SER A 458 -9.69 4.01 28.37
CA SER A 458 -10.21 3.99 29.76
C SER A 458 -10.10 2.62 30.44
N GLY A 459 -10.18 1.52 29.69
CA GLY A 459 -9.97 0.16 30.20
C GLY A 459 -8.53 -0.20 30.62
N ARG A 460 -7.54 0.68 30.43
CA ARG A 460 -6.12 0.41 30.72
C ARG A 460 -5.64 0.88 32.11
N GLY A 461 -6.57 1.21 33.01
CA GLY A 461 -6.30 1.52 34.42
C GLY A 461 -6.02 3.00 34.73
N ALA A 462 -5.97 3.33 36.03
CA ALA A 462 -5.97 4.71 36.55
C ALA A 462 -4.83 5.62 36.04
N ASN A 463 -3.67 5.04 35.71
CA ASN A 463 -2.47 5.79 35.29
C ASN A 463 -2.23 5.79 33.77
N GLY A 464 -3.15 5.21 32.99
CA GLY A 464 -3.02 5.05 31.53
C GLY A 464 -4.33 5.13 30.75
N GLY A 465 -5.46 5.36 31.42
CA GLY A 465 -6.81 5.37 30.86
C GLY A 465 -7.43 6.75 30.71
N GLY A 466 -8.40 6.83 29.78
CA GLY A 466 -9.08 8.04 29.33
C GLY A 466 -9.11 8.12 27.81
N PHE A 467 -9.64 9.21 27.26
CA PHE A 467 -9.54 9.45 25.82
C PHE A 467 -8.13 9.94 25.48
N ARG A 468 -7.52 9.37 24.44
CA ARG A 468 -6.15 9.68 24.04
C ARG A 468 -6.09 10.04 22.57
N ASN A 469 -5.62 11.25 22.28
CA ASN A 469 -5.25 11.64 20.93
C ASN A 469 -3.85 11.12 20.61
N THR A 470 -3.66 10.65 19.39
CA THR A 470 -2.33 10.34 18.88
C THR A 470 -1.61 11.64 18.57
N ILE A 471 -0.61 12.02 19.35
CA ILE A 471 0.18 13.25 19.10
C ILE A 471 1.30 13.00 18.08
N ALA A 472 1.74 14.03 17.37
CA ALA A 472 2.93 13.93 16.53
C ALA A 472 4.19 13.76 17.40
N LEU A 473 5.07 12.82 17.02
CA LEU A 473 6.37 12.57 17.65
C LEU A 473 7.50 13.40 17.01
N VAL A 474 7.24 14.06 15.89
CA VAL A 474 8.22 14.96 15.24
C VAL A 474 8.63 16.07 16.22
N GLY A 475 9.96 16.25 16.38
CA GLY A 475 10.53 17.19 17.34
C GLY A 475 10.50 16.69 18.80
N ARG A 476 10.02 15.47 19.06
CA ARG A 476 9.92 14.89 20.41
C ARG A 476 10.99 13.86 20.71
N GLY A 477 11.60 13.94 21.89
CA GLY A 477 12.61 13.00 22.35
C GLY A 477 12.95 13.13 23.84
N GLY A 478 13.33 12.01 24.44
CA GLY A 478 13.80 11.94 25.83
C GLY A 478 12.78 12.44 26.86
N LEU A 479 13.29 13.08 27.91
CA LEU A 479 12.48 13.69 28.99
C LEU A 479 12.17 15.17 28.73
N ASN A 480 12.59 15.72 27.57
CA ASN A 480 12.52 17.15 27.27
C ASN A 480 11.07 17.68 27.10
N HIS A 481 10.08 16.80 27.00
CA HIS A 481 8.65 17.16 26.95
C HIS A 481 7.97 17.25 28.33
N GLY A 482 8.73 17.04 29.40
CA GLY A 482 8.19 17.00 30.76
C GLY A 482 7.32 15.75 31.01
N PRO A 483 6.75 15.64 32.22
CA PRO A 483 5.89 14.51 32.62
C PRO A 483 4.45 14.64 32.12
N LEU A 484 4.15 15.58 31.21
CA LEU A 484 2.79 15.91 30.82
C LEU A 484 2.15 14.76 30.04
N HIS A 485 1.08 14.22 30.61
CA HIS A 485 0.36 13.08 30.06
C HIS A 485 -0.88 13.56 29.29
N TRP A 486 -0.65 14.28 28.19
CA TRP A 486 -1.68 14.83 27.29
C TRP A 486 -2.82 13.82 27.04
N ARG A 487 -4.04 14.21 27.41
CA ARG A 487 -5.26 13.47 27.12
C ARG A 487 -6.04 14.20 26.03
N ALA A 488 -6.92 13.49 25.33
CA ALA A 488 -7.86 14.18 24.44
C ALA A 488 -8.91 14.99 25.22
N ASP A 489 -9.14 14.63 26.48
CA ASP A 489 -10.00 15.36 27.43
C ASP A 489 -9.22 16.30 28.36
N MET A 490 -7.88 16.38 28.21
CA MET A 490 -6.99 17.31 28.93
C MET A 490 -5.85 17.72 28.00
N ASP A 491 -6.16 18.64 27.09
CA ASP A 491 -5.30 19.09 26.01
C ASP A 491 -4.65 20.46 26.25
N GLU A 492 -4.88 21.06 27.42
CA GLU A 492 -4.24 22.28 27.89
C GLU A 492 -3.29 22.02 29.07
N ILE A 493 -2.30 22.91 29.28
CA ILE A 493 -1.37 22.75 30.42
C ILE A 493 -2.11 22.93 31.76
N GLN A 494 -3.14 23.76 31.75
CA GLN A 494 -4.01 24.10 32.88
C GLN A 494 -4.82 22.89 33.38
N ASP A 495 -5.05 21.89 32.53
CA ASP A 495 -5.75 20.67 32.91
C ASP A 495 -4.92 19.74 33.83
N PHE A 496 -3.63 20.05 34.01
CA PHE A 496 -2.69 19.28 34.83
C PHE A 496 -2.33 20.00 36.15
N GLU A 497 -3.02 21.09 36.49
CA GLU A 497 -2.84 21.85 37.74
C GLU A 497 -3.54 21.24 38.97
#